data_AF-A0A3B8QZ80-F1
#
_entry.id   AF-A0A3B8QZ80-F1
#
_cell.length_a   1.000
_cell.length_b   1.000
_cell.length_c   1.000
_cell.angle_alpha   90.00
_cell.angle_beta   90.00
_cell.angle_gamma   90.00
#
_symmetry.space_group_name_H-M   'P 1'
#
loop_
_entity.id
_entity.type
_entity.pdbx_description
1 polymer ?
#
loop_
_entity_poly.entity_id
_entity_poly.type
_entity_poly.pdbx_seq_one_letter_code
_entity_poly.pdbx_strand_id
1 'polypeptide(L)'
;EMAAFAQFGSDLDAATQQLLARGARLTELMKQAQYSPLSNAEIVCVIYAGTNGYLDNVDVKDVGRFEMAMLTHLRQSNADLLADISNNDRKVKDELEDKIKAALDIFVADFA
;
A
#
# COMPACT_ATOMS: atom_id res chain seq x y z
N GLU A 1 10.43 7.41 14.77
CA GLU A 1 11.00 7.30 16.14
C GLU A 1 11.64 5.93 16.38
N MET A 2 10.94 4.81 16.19
CA MET A 2 11.49 3.46 16.40
C MET A 2 12.76 3.12 15.59
N ALA A 3 12.90 3.62 14.36
CA ALA A 3 14.07 3.35 13.51
C ALA A 3 15.39 3.88 14.10
N ALA A 4 15.36 4.98 14.85
CA ALA A 4 16.53 5.52 15.52
C ALA A 4 16.90 4.70 16.77
N PHE A 5 15.91 4.16 17.50
CA PHE A 5 16.14 3.27 18.64
C PHE A 5 16.69 1.89 18.23
N ALA A 6 16.24 1.38 17.08
CA ALA A 6 16.71 0.13 16.51
C ALA A 6 18.21 0.14 16.14
N GLN A 7 18.81 1.31 15.90
CA GLN A 7 20.25 1.42 15.61
C GLN A 7 21.14 1.17 16.83
N PHE A 8 20.58 1.19 18.05
CA PHE A 8 21.34 1.08 19.30
C PHE A 8 21.05 -0.21 20.11
N GLY A 9 20.07 -1.01 19.72
CA GLY A 9 19.68 -2.25 20.41
C GLY A 9 19.91 -3.48 19.54
N SER A 10 20.77 -4.40 19.97
CA SER A 10 21.17 -5.60 19.21
C SER A 10 20.14 -6.75 19.24
N ASP A 11 19.15 -6.69 20.13
CA ASP A 11 18.08 -7.69 20.22
C ASP A 11 16.71 -6.98 20.14
N LEU A 12 16.16 -6.95 18.92
CA LEU A 12 14.79 -6.54 18.68
C LEU A 12 13.91 -7.78 18.62
N ASP A 13 12.82 -7.78 19.37
CA ASP A 13 11.82 -8.84 19.28
C ASP A 13 11.15 -8.87 17.89
N ALA A 14 10.52 -10.00 17.54
CA ALA A 14 9.92 -10.20 16.22
C ALA A 14 8.84 -9.13 15.90
N ALA A 15 8.10 -8.67 16.91
CA ALA A 15 7.11 -7.62 16.76
C ALA A 15 7.74 -6.27 16.37
N THR A 16 8.85 -5.89 17.01
CA THR A 16 9.57 -4.66 16.66
C THR A 16 10.23 -4.76 15.29
N GLN A 17 10.78 -5.93 14.93
CA GLN A 17 11.32 -6.15 13.59
C GLN A 17 10.25 -5.99 12.52
N GLN A 18 9.05 -6.55 12.72
CA GLN A 18 7.94 -6.41 11.78
C GLN A 18 7.45 -4.96 11.67
N LEU A 19 7.36 -4.24 12.80
CA LEU A 19 6.99 -2.83 12.79
C LEU A 19 7.99 -1.97 12.00
N LEU A 20 9.30 -2.21 12.18
CA LEU A 20 10.34 -1.50 11.44
C LEU A 20 10.31 -1.85 9.95
N ALA A 21 10.15 -3.14 9.64
CA ALA A 21 10.05 -3.63 8.27
C ALA A 21 8.86 -3.01 7.53
N ARG A 22 7.70 -2.89 8.19
CA ARG A 22 6.52 -2.22 7.62
C ARG A 22 6.71 -0.72 7.53
N GLY A 23 7.30 -0.10 8.56
CA GLY A 23 7.60 1.34 8.59
C GLY A 23 8.53 1.78 7.45
N ALA A 24 9.54 0.97 7.13
CA ALA A 24 10.44 1.22 6.00
C ALA A 24 9.68 1.21 4.66
N ARG A 25 8.76 0.26 4.47
CA ARG A 25 7.94 0.15 3.24
C ARG A 25 6.93 1.28 3.12
N LEU A 26 6.28 1.65 4.23
CA LEU A 26 5.39 2.81 4.26
C LEU A 26 6.13 4.10 3.93
N THR A 27 7.37 4.26 4.40
CA THR A 27 8.20 5.42 4.08
C THR A 27 8.52 5.47 2.58
N GLU A 28 8.81 4.33 1.97
CA GLU A 28 9.02 4.26 0.52
C GLU A 28 7.73 4.57 -0.25
N LEU A 29 6.59 4.05 0.20
CA LEU A 29 5.27 4.26 -0.40
C LEU A 29 4.81 5.73 -0.36
N MET A 30 5.33 6.52 0.57
CA MET A 30 5.05 7.96 0.64
C MET A 30 5.92 8.79 -0.32
N LYS A 31 6.86 8.17 -1.04
CA LYS A 31 7.67 8.87 -2.04
C LYS A 31 6.89 8.97 -3.34
N GLN A 32 6.71 10.19 -3.81
CA GLN A 32 5.97 10.46 -5.04
C GLN A 32 6.87 11.17 -6.05
N ALA A 33 6.89 10.66 -7.29
CA ALA A 33 7.60 11.30 -8.38
C ALA A 33 6.98 12.67 -8.72
N GLN A 34 7.81 13.59 -9.20
CA GLN A 34 7.33 14.90 -9.65
C GLN A 34 6.32 14.74 -10.79
N TYR A 35 5.30 15.61 -10.82
CA TYR A 35 4.25 15.63 -11.86
C TYR A 35 3.40 14.36 -11.97
N SER A 36 3.40 13.51 -10.93
CA SER A 36 2.60 12.28 -10.89
C SER A 36 1.55 12.35 -9.79
N PRO A 37 0.60 13.31 -9.80
CA PRO A 37 -0.44 13.40 -8.78
C PRO A 37 -1.31 12.13 -8.77
N LEU A 38 -1.67 11.66 -7.59
CA LEU A 38 -2.64 10.59 -7.39
C LEU A 38 -4.00 11.18 -7.03
N SER A 39 -5.06 10.56 -7.52
CA SER A 39 -6.42 10.85 -7.11
C SER A 39 -6.69 10.36 -5.68
N ASN A 40 -7.74 10.89 -5.05
CA ASN A 40 -8.16 10.43 -3.72
C ASN A 40 -8.38 8.91 -3.67
N ALA A 41 -9.06 8.36 -4.67
CA ALA A 41 -9.33 6.92 -4.74
C ALA A 41 -8.06 6.07 -4.83
N GLU A 42 -7.08 6.53 -5.61
CA GLU A 42 -5.78 5.87 -5.73
C GLU A 42 -5.01 5.93 -4.41
N ILE A 43 -4.97 7.10 -3.75
CA ILE A 43 -4.33 7.27 -2.45
C ILE A 43 -4.97 6.34 -1.41
N VAL A 44 -6.30 6.23 -1.40
CA VAL A 44 -7.02 5.30 -0.50
C VAL A 44 -6.55 3.86 -0.70
N CYS A 45 -6.45 3.40 -1.96
CA CYS A 45 -5.99 2.04 -2.26
C CYS A 45 -4.52 1.83 -1.87
N VAL A 46 -3.65 2.81 -2.14
CA VAL A 46 -2.22 2.78 -1.78
C VAL A 46 -2.04 2.67 -0.26
N ILE A 47 -2.71 3.52 0.51
CA ILE A 47 -2.66 3.51 1.98
C ILE A 47 -3.24 2.20 2.53
N TYR A 48 -4.33 1.71 1.94
CA TYR A 48 -4.92 0.44 2.33
C TYR A 48 -3.93 -0.72 2.13
N ALA A 49 -3.24 -0.79 1.00
CA ALA A 49 -2.23 -1.81 0.73
C ALA A 49 -1.08 -1.76 1.76
N GLY A 50 -0.58 -0.55 2.06
CA GLY A 50 0.50 -0.33 3.03
C GLY A 50 0.13 -0.72 4.47
N THR A 51 -1.10 -0.44 4.89
CA THR A 51 -1.56 -0.69 6.27
C THR A 51 -1.98 -2.14 6.52
N ASN A 52 -2.49 -2.82 5.50
CA ASN A 52 -2.96 -4.21 5.59
C ASN A 52 -1.90 -5.27 5.24
N GLY A 53 -0.65 -4.87 5.03
CA GLY A 53 0.48 -5.81 4.90
C GLY A 53 0.69 -6.39 3.49
N TYR A 54 0.05 -5.85 2.46
CA TYR A 54 0.25 -6.29 1.07
C TYR A 54 1.69 -6.07 0.58
N LEU A 55 2.42 -5.15 1.23
CA LEU A 55 3.82 -4.86 0.91
C LEU A 55 4.81 -5.67 1.77
N ASP A 56 4.35 -6.46 2.75
CA ASP A 56 5.25 -7.11 3.73
C ASP A 56 6.25 -8.08 3.05
N ASN A 57 5.86 -8.71 1.95
CA ASN A 57 6.70 -9.61 1.15
C ASN A 57 7.47 -8.91 0.02
N VAL A 58 7.30 -7.60 -0.16
CA VAL A 58 7.98 -6.80 -1.19
C VAL A 58 9.28 -6.24 -0.60
N ASP A 59 10.38 -6.36 -1.35
CA ASP A 59 11.64 -5.70 -1.00
C ASP A 59 11.46 -4.18 -0.98
N VAL A 60 12.08 -3.48 -0.02
CA VAL A 60 11.93 -2.01 0.13
C VAL A 60 12.28 -1.26 -1.17
N LYS A 61 13.31 -1.71 -1.91
CA LYS A 61 13.72 -1.13 -3.19
C LYS A 61 12.66 -1.27 -4.30
N ASP A 62 11.77 -2.26 -4.19
CA ASP A 62 10.77 -2.61 -5.21
C ASP A 62 9.38 -2.05 -4.87
N VAL A 63 9.21 -1.36 -3.73
CA VAL A 63 7.93 -0.77 -3.33
C VAL A 63 7.43 0.25 -4.36
N GLY A 64 8.30 1.10 -4.92
CA GLY A 64 7.89 2.03 -5.97
C GLY A 64 7.43 1.31 -7.25
N ARG A 65 8.04 0.17 -7.59
CA ARG A 65 7.59 -0.66 -8.72
C ARG A 65 6.23 -1.30 -8.45
N PHE A 66 6.04 -1.80 -7.23
CA PHE A 66 4.76 -2.35 -6.77
C PHE A 66 3.65 -1.31 -6.86
N GLU A 67 3.88 -0.10 -6.34
CA GLU A 67 2.90 0.99 -6.38
C GLU A 67 2.52 1.35 -7.82
N MET A 68 3.50 1.55 -8.71
CA MET A 68 3.22 1.87 -10.12
C MET A 68 2.40 0.75 -10.80
N ALA A 69 2.79 -0.51 -10.60
CA ALA A 69 2.09 -1.65 -11.18
C ALA A 69 0.66 -1.78 -10.63
N MET A 70 0.48 -1.58 -9.33
CA MET A 70 -0.82 -1.59 -8.66
C MET A 70 -1.72 -0.48 -9.20
N LEU A 71 -1.21 0.74 -9.33
CA LEU A 71 -1.96 1.86 -9.89
C LEU A 71 -2.35 1.60 -11.34
N THR A 72 -1.46 1.04 -12.15
CA THR A 72 -1.79 0.63 -13.53
C THR A 72 -2.89 -0.44 -13.54
N HIS A 73 -2.80 -1.46 -12.69
CA HIS A 73 -3.82 -2.49 -12.58
C HIS A 73 -5.17 -1.90 -12.17
N LEU A 74 -5.22 -1.08 -11.12
CA LEU A 74 -6.46 -0.45 -10.65
C LEU A 74 -7.11 0.44 -11.72
N ARG A 75 -6.31 1.19 -12.48
CA ARG A 75 -6.79 2.03 -13.58
C ARG A 75 -7.36 1.22 -14.74
N GLN A 76 -6.81 0.04 -15.02
CA GLN A 76 -7.21 -0.80 -16.15
C GLN A 76 -8.37 -1.75 -15.80
N SER A 77 -8.32 -2.37 -14.63
CA SER A 77 -9.19 -3.47 -14.24
C SER A 77 -10.26 -3.07 -13.21
N ASN A 78 -10.08 -1.96 -12.49
CA ASN A 78 -10.94 -1.55 -11.38
C ASN A 78 -11.32 -0.05 -11.45
N ALA A 79 -11.51 0.48 -12.66
CA ALA A 79 -11.89 1.88 -12.86
C ALA A 79 -13.26 2.21 -12.23
N ASP A 80 -14.15 1.22 -12.16
CA ASP A 80 -15.46 1.31 -11.48
C ASP A 80 -15.31 1.47 -9.97
N LEU A 81 -14.38 0.74 -9.34
CA LEU A 81 -14.03 0.89 -7.93
C LEU A 81 -13.45 2.28 -7.65
N LEU A 82 -12.53 2.75 -8.49
CA LEU A 82 -11.96 4.09 -8.34
C LEU A 82 -13.03 5.20 -8.48
N ALA A 83 -13.99 5.01 -9.38
CA ALA A 83 -15.13 5.90 -9.54
C ALA A 83 -16.09 5.85 -8.33
N ASP A 84 -16.36 4.67 -7.79
CA ASP A 84 -17.19 4.48 -6.59
C ASP A 84 -16.59 5.23 -5.39
N ILE A 85 -15.28 5.06 -5.13
CA ILE A 85 -14.58 5.76 -4.06
C ILE A 85 -14.64 7.28 -4.27
N SER A 86 -14.44 7.75 -5.51
CA SER A 86 -14.41 9.19 -5.82
C SER A 86 -15.79 9.85 -5.71
N ASN A 87 -16.86 9.13 -6.08
CA ASN A 87 -18.21 9.71 -6.17
C ASN A 87 -19.04 9.56 -4.89
N ASN A 88 -18.86 8.45 -4.16
CA ASN A 88 -19.70 8.14 -3.01
C ASN A 88 -19.05 8.47 -1.66
N ASP A 89 -17.74 8.76 -1.62
CA ASP A 89 -16.96 9.15 -0.43
C ASP A 89 -17.35 8.39 0.84
N ARG A 90 -17.38 7.06 0.73
CA ARG A 90 -17.76 6.17 1.83
C ARG A 90 -16.53 5.76 2.61
N LYS A 91 -16.70 5.54 3.91
CA LYS A 91 -15.66 4.90 4.72
C LYS A 91 -15.33 3.53 4.11
N VAL A 92 -14.04 3.22 4.02
CA VAL A 92 -13.57 1.88 3.62
C VAL A 92 -13.99 0.87 4.67
N LYS A 93 -15.16 0.28 4.47
CA LYS A 93 -15.81 -0.72 5.33
C LYS A 93 -16.72 -1.60 4.49
N ASP A 94 -17.03 -2.78 5.01
CA ASP A 94 -17.99 -3.73 4.46
C ASP A 94 -17.72 -3.96 2.95
N GLU A 95 -18.74 -3.73 2.11
CA GLU A 95 -18.68 -3.96 0.67
C GLU A 95 -17.51 -3.23 -0.03
N LEU A 96 -17.21 -1.99 0.38
CA LEU A 96 -16.13 -1.23 -0.25
C LEU A 96 -14.76 -1.81 0.12
N GLU A 97 -14.61 -2.24 1.38
CA GLU A 97 -13.38 -2.90 1.83
C GLU A 97 -13.17 -4.23 1.10
N ASP A 98 -14.22 -5.03 0.93
CA ASP A 98 -14.16 -6.32 0.24
C ASP A 98 -13.77 -6.15 -1.23
N LYS A 99 -14.28 -5.11 -1.91
CA LYS A 99 -13.88 -4.77 -3.28
C LYS A 99 -12.41 -4.37 -3.39
N ILE A 100 -11.91 -3.56 -2.45
CA ILE A 100 -10.50 -3.17 -2.42
C ILE A 100 -9.62 -4.39 -2.17
N LYS A 101 -9.97 -5.25 -1.21
CA LYS A 101 -9.25 -6.51 -0.95
C LYS A 101 -9.20 -7.38 -2.19
N ALA A 102 -10.35 -7.63 -2.83
CA ALA A 102 -10.41 -8.46 -4.03
C ALA A 102 -9.53 -7.91 -5.17
N ALA A 103 -9.54 -6.59 -5.40
CA ALA A 103 -8.69 -5.96 -6.40
C ALA A 103 -7.19 -6.12 -6.09
N LEU A 104 -6.80 -5.93 -4.82
CA LEU A 104 -5.41 -6.07 -4.39
C LEU A 104 -4.94 -7.52 -4.38
N ASP A 105 -5.79 -8.48 -3.99
CA ASP A 105 -5.47 -9.91 -4.01
C ASP A 105 -5.22 -10.41 -5.43
N ILE A 106 -6.05 -10.00 -6.39
CA ILE A 106 -5.86 -10.31 -7.82
C ILE A 106 -4.53 -9.70 -8.30
N PHE A 107 -4.29 -8.43 -7.99
CA PHE A 107 -3.04 -7.78 -8.37
C PHE A 107 -1.80 -8.48 -7.80
N VAL A 108 -1.82 -8.85 -6.51
CA VAL A 108 -0.68 -9.53 -5.88
C VAL A 108 -0.45 -10.91 -6.50
N ALA A 109 -1.51 -11.63 -6.86
CA ALA A 109 -1.39 -12.90 -7.57
C ALA A 109 -0.76 -12.74 -8.97
N ASP A 110 -1.05 -11.63 -9.67
CA ASP A 110 -0.46 -11.31 -10.97
C ASP A 110 0.97 -10.75 -10.88
N PHE A 111 1.33 -10.13 -9.75
CA PHE A 111 2.64 -9.52 -9.51
C PHE A 111 3.69 -10.53 -9.03
N ALA A 112 3.26 -11.61 -8.37
CA ALA A 112 4.10 -12.71 -7.88
C ALA A 112 4.58 -13.64 -9.02
#